data_AF-A0AA37H7M9-F1
#
_entry.id   AF-A0AA37H7M9-F1
#
_cell.length_a   1.000
_cell.length_b   1.000
_cell.length_c   1.000
_cell.angle_alpha   90.00
_cell.angle_beta   90.00
_cell.angle_gamma   90.00
#
_symmetry.space_group_name_H-M   'P 1'
#
loop_
_entity.id
_entity.type
_entity.pdbx_description
1 polymer ?
#
loop_
_entity_poly.entity_id
_entity_poly.type
_entity_poly.pdbx_seq_one_letter_code
_entity_poly.pdbx_strand_id
1 'polypeptide(L)'
;MTLAERLSAAVATETGPAGKPPSATSLWREARNAAARARLEKSLPAVFPVPVLRHALSRPLVPPTPRLAVESYWRHHILRADRLARALAAASGQPEGWTWRLGTWRPDIRRPDIRRPEAAAGEDVSEKGLAFSFRMPPAPFREVSYTLGKGHCCICGQPVYRFGWHRDLWGQGTPNRNAAWHAACVAAWKLWTAPSDHVKELKRRQGHRCAQSGKRLLRTAEVDHRVPLYRIWREERARPWPELLGYWGLPNLQVVNRAIHADKCAAEAGERASVRRKAGRAEEDDFCPSSPDIVQAPDPLSRMEER
;
A
#
# COMPACT_ATOMS: atom_id res chain seq x y z
N MET A 1 -41.83 -0.43 10.31
CA MET A 1 -40.91 0.56 9.72
C MET A 1 -39.52 -0.03 9.61
N THR A 2 -38.98 -0.14 8.40
CA THR A 2 -37.62 -0.64 8.18
C THR A 2 -36.58 0.42 8.59
N LEU A 3 -35.36 -0.01 8.92
CA LEU A 3 -34.25 0.90 9.21
C LEU A 3 -33.93 1.83 8.02
N ALA A 4 -34.23 1.38 6.79
CA ALA A 4 -34.09 2.14 5.56
C ALA A 4 -35.11 3.30 5.46
N GLU A 5 -36.35 3.09 5.92
CA GLU A 5 -37.39 4.13 5.98
C GLU A 5 -37.01 5.24 6.97
N ARG A 6 -36.49 4.89 8.14
CA ARG A 6 -36.08 5.88 9.17
C ARG A 6 -34.86 6.71 8.75
N LEU A 7 -33.94 6.14 7.97
CA LEU A 7 -32.76 6.86 7.45
C LEU A 7 -33.07 7.69 6.20
N SER A 8 -34.07 7.29 5.40
CA SER A 8 -34.51 8.05 4.22
C SER A 8 -35.33 9.29 4.60
N ALA A 9 -36.13 9.21 5.66
CA ALA A 9 -36.93 10.34 6.15
C ALA A 9 -36.08 11.53 6.62
N ALA A 10 -34.87 11.29 7.14
CA ALA A 10 -33.97 12.36 7.62
C ALA A 10 -33.25 13.14 6.51
N VAL A 11 -33.37 12.74 5.23
CA VAL A 11 -32.72 13.39 4.08
C VAL A 11 -33.73 14.18 3.23
N ALA A 12 -35.03 14.08 3.53
CA ALA A 12 -36.10 14.65 2.73
C ALA A 12 -36.67 15.94 3.34
N THR A 13 -35.83 16.92 3.64
CA THR A 13 -36.27 18.29 3.93
C THR A 13 -35.18 19.30 3.57
N GLU A 14 -34.99 19.55 2.27
CA GLU A 14 -34.41 20.80 1.79
C GLU A 14 -35.20 21.28 0.57
N THR A 15 -36.29 22.01 0.83
CA THR A 15 -36.85 22.96 -0.13
C THR A 15 -35.85 24.10 -0.25
N GLY A 16 -35.15 24.18 -1.39
CA GLY A 16 -34.17 25.23 -1.65
C GLY A 16 -34.81 26.63 -1.63
N PRO A 17 -34.07 27.68 -1.23
CA PRO A 17 -34.57 29.04 -1.24
C PRO A 17 -34.61 29.57 -2.69
N ALA A 18 -35.71 30.24 -3.02
CA ALA A 18 -36.06 30.85 -4.31
C ALA A 18 -36.60 29.90 -5.39
N GLY A 19 -37.85 30.16 -5.83
CA GLY A 19 -38.64 29.41 -6.82
C GLY A 19 -38.10 29.37 -8.25
N LYS A 20 -36.82 29.02 -8.44
CA LYS A 20 -36.29 28.60 -9.73
C LYS A 20 -36.53 27.09 -9.91
N PRO A 21 -36.94 26.64 -11.11
CA PRO A 21 -37.07 25.22 -11.39
C PRO A 21 -35.71 24.51 -11.25
N PRO A 22 -35.70 23.24 -10.80
CA PRO A 22 -34.46 22.46 -10.70
C PRO A 22 -33.78 22.34 -12.06
N SER A 23 -32.45 22.43 -12.09
CA SER A 23 -31.70 22.26 -13.34
C SER A 23 -31.84 20.83 -13.88
N ALA A 24 -31.70 20.65 -15.19
CA ALA A 24 -31.71 19.32 -15.83
C ALA A 24 -30.69 18.35 -15.19
N THR A 25 -29.54 18.87 -14.75
CA THR A 25 -28.52 18.11 -14.01
C THR A 25 -29.01 17.64 -12.64
N SER A 26 -29.81 18.44 -11.94
CA SER A 26 -30.43 18.06 -10.66
C SER A 26 -31.45 16.95 -10.87
N LEU A 27 -32.38 17.15 -11.81
CA LEU A 27 -33.42 16.16 -12.15
C LEU A 27 -32.81 14.82 -12.58
N TRP A 28 -31.78 14.85 -13.44
CA TRP A 28 -31.08 13.62 -13.83
C TRP A 28 -30.43 12.92 -12.63
N ARG A 29 -29.78 13.67 -11.74
CA ARG A 29 -29.13 13.12 -10.54
C ARG A 29 -30.16 12.51 -9.59
N GLU A 30 -31.28 13.19 -9.38
CA GLU A 30 -32.38 12.73 -8.54
C GLU A 30 -32.98 11.42 -9.08
N ALA A 31 -33.35 11.39 -10.37
CA ALA A 31 -33.88 10.17 -11.02
C ALA A 31 -32.88 9.01 -10.95
N ARG A 32 -31.60 9.28 -11.22
CA ARG A 32 -30.53 8.28 -11.11
C ARG A 32 -30.37 7.76 -9.68
N ASN A 33 -30.42 8.65 -8.69
CA ASN A 33 -30.30 8.27 -7.28
C ASN A 33 -31.53 7.51 -6.79
N ALA A 34 -32.73 7.85 -7.23
CA ALA A 34 -33.95 7.11 -6.92
C ALA A 34 -33.85 5.66 -7.42
N ALA A 35 -33.45 5.47 -8.69
CA ALA A 35 -33.23 4.14 -9.25
C ALA A 35 -32.12 3.37 -8.53
N ALA A 36 -31.02 4.05 -8.16
CA ALA A 36 -29.92 3.42 -7.42
C ALA A 36 -30.31 3.02 -5.99
N ARG A 37 -31.10 3.85 -5.29
CA ARG A 37 -31.63 3.54 -3.95
C ARG A 37 -32.55 2.33 -3.99
N ALA A 38 -33.48 2.28 -4.94
CA ALA A 38 -34.38 1.13 -5.10
C ALA A 38 -33.60 -0.18 -5.35
N ARG A 39 -32.54 -0.14 -6.18
CA ARG A 39 -31.67 -1.30 -6.42
C ARG A 39 -30.87 -1.70 -5.19
N LEU A 40 -30.32 -0.72 -4.47
CA LEU A 40 -29.58 -0.96 -3.24
C LEU A 40 -30.49 -1.62 -2.22
N GLU A 41 -31.66 -1.05 -1.95
CA GLU A 41 -32.65 -1.55 -1.00
C GLU A 41 -33.08 -2.98 -1.32
N LYS A 42 -33.42 -3.26 -2.59
CA LYS A 42 -33.78 -4.62 -3.04
C LYS A 42 -32.68 -5.66 -2.79
N SER A 43 -31.41 -5.24 -2.78
CA SER A 43 -30.26 -6.15 -2.64
C SER A 43 -29.61 -6.12 -1.25
N LEU A 44 -30.13 -5.31 -0.31
CA LEU A 44 -29.60 -5.25 1.04
C LEU A 44 -29.91 -6.56 1.79
N PRO A 45 -28.91 -7.20 2.42
CA PRO A 45 -29.16 -8.27 3.36
C PRO A 45 -29.82 -7.75 4.64
N ALA A 46 -30.47 -8.64 5.39
CA ALA A 46 -31.09 -8.32 6.68
C ALA A 46 -30.13 -7.63 7.67
N VAL A 47 -28.88 -8.09 7.69
CA VAL A 47 -27.79 -7.45 8.47
C VAL A 47 -26.86 -6.72 7.51
N PHE A 48 -26.78 -5.40 7.61
CA PHE A 48 -25.83 -4.59 6.86
C PHE A 48 -25.24 -3.48 7.73
N PRO A 49 -23.93 -3.14 7.61
CA PRO A 49 -23.31 -2.16 8.50
C PRO A 49 -23.96 -0.77 8.36
N VAL A 50 -24.60 -0.30 9.43
CA VAL A 50 -25.30 1.01 9.46
C VAL A 50 -24.39 2.17 9.04
N PRO A 51 -23.12 2.28 9.48
CA PRO A 51 -22.24 3.35 9.03
C PRO A 51 -21.99 3.33 7.51
N VAL A 52 -21.93 2.15 6.90
CA VAL A 52 -21.75 1.98 5.45
C VAL A 52 -23.00 2.43 4.70
N LEU A 53 -24.18 2.01 5.17
CA LEU A 53 -25.45 2.42 4.56
C LEU A 53 -25.66 3.94 4.65
N ARG A 54 -25.43 4.52 5.83
CA ARG A 54 -25.54 5.98 6.04
C ARG A 54 -24.63 6.74 5.09
N HIS A 55 -23.36 6.32 4.99
CA HIS A 55 -22.40 6.92 4.05
C HIS A 55 -22.85 6.77 2.60
N ALA A 56 -23.37 5.61 2.21
CA ALA A 56 -23.84 5.34 0.85
C ALA A 56 -25.01 6.27 0.46
N LEU A 57 -26.00 6.44 1.35
CA LEU A 57 -27.17 7.28 1.11
C LEU A 57 -26.83 8.78 1.13
N SER A 58 -25.76 9.18 1.83
CA SER A 58 -25.28 10.57 1.85
C SER A 58 -24.35 10.93 0.68
N ARG A 59 -24.12 10.01 -0.28
CA ARG A 59 -23.30 10.31 -1.46
C ARG A 59 -24.09 11.15 -2.48
N PRO A 60 -23.43 12.07 -3.20
CA PRO A 60 -24.06 12.78 -4.33
C PRO A 60 -24.60 11.82 -5.40
N LEU A 61 -23.91 10.69 -5.62
CA LEU A 61 -24.37 9.57 -6.42
C LEU A 61 -24.42 8.32 -5.55
N VAL A 62 -25.62 7.80 -5.31
CA VAL A 62 -25.83 6.63 -4.45
C VAL A 62 -25.26 5.38 -5.13
N PRO A 63 -24.43 4.58 -4.45
CA PRO A 63 -23.95 3.32 -5.01
C PRO A 63 -25.13 2.33 -5.12
N PRO A 64 -25.38 1.73 -6.30
CA PRO A 64 -26.58 0.94 -6.55
C PRO A 64 -26.55 -0.47 -5.96
N THR A 65 -25.43 -0.90 -5.36
CA THR A 65 -25.28 -2.25 -4.79
C THR A 65 -24.54 -2.23 -3.45
N PRO A 66 -24.79 -3.20 -2.56
CA PRO A 66 -24.13 -3.29 -1.26
C PRO A 66 -22.60 -3.38 -1.36
N ARG A 67 -22.09 -4.08 -2.38
CA ARG A 67 -20.65 -4.15 -2.65
C ARG A 67 -20.07 -2.76 -2.93
N LEU A 68 -20.70 -2.00 -3.83
CA LEU A 68 -20.25 -0.66 -4.16
C LEU A 68 -20.40 0.32 -2.99
N ALA A 69 -21.41 0.11 -2.13
CA ALA A 69 -21.55 0.85 -0.87
C ALA A 69 -20.37 0.59 0.08
N VAL A 70 -19.99 -0.67 0.28
CA VAL A 70 -18.81 -1.06 1.08
C VAL A 70 -17.51 -0.48 0.50
N GLU A 71 -17.29 -0.61 -0.81
CA GLU A 71 -16.12 -0.05 -1.48
C GLU A 71 -16.06 1.48 -1.35
N SER A 72 -17.20 2.16 -1.57
CA SER A 72 -17.31 3.62 -1.41
C SER A 72 -17.00 4.05 0.02
N TYR A 73 -17.51 3.35 1.03
CA TYR A 73 -17.23 3.64 2.43
C TYR A 73 -15.72 3.61 2.72
N TRP A 74 -15.03 2.53 2.38
CA TRP A 74 -13.60 2.41 2.69
C TRP A 74 -12.73 3.41 1.92
N ARG A 75 -13.07 3.72 0.66
CA ARG A 75 -12.37 4.75 -0.13
C ARG A 75 -12.42 6.15 0.52
N HIS A 76 -13.51 6.47 1.23
CA HIS A 76 -13.66 7.76 1.91
C HIS A 76 -13.19 7.75 3.37
N HIS A 77 -12.96 6.56 3.93
CA HIS A 77 -12.49 6.36 5.30
C HIS A 77 -11.08 5.78 5.31
N ILE A 78 -10.19 6.36 4.49
CA ILE A 78 -8.85 5.84 4.25
C ILE A 78 -8.03 5.67 5.53
N LEU A 79 -8.23 6.55 6.52
CA LEU A 79 -7.52 6.46 7.79
C LEU A 79 -7.97 5.26 8.64
N ARG A 80 -9.26 4.90 8.56
CA ARG A 80 -9.80 3.69 9.19
C ARG A 80 -9.36 2.45 8.43
N ALA A 81 -9.31 2.53 7.10
CA ALA A 81 -8.84 1.44 6.24
C ALA A 81 -7.39 1.05 6.58
N ASP A 82 -6.47 2.01 6.69
CA ASP A 82 -5.08 1.77 7.13
C ASP A 82 -5.00 1.02 8.46
N ARG A 83 -5.67 1.57 9.49
CA ARG A 83 -5.64 1.00 10.85
C ARG A 83 -6.19 -0.41 10.86
N LEU A 84 -7.31 -0.64 10.17
CA LEU A 84 -7.93 -1.95 10.09
C LEU A 84 -7.03 -2.93 9.33
N ALA A 85 -6.49 -2.56 8.17
CA ALA A 85 -5.63 -3.45 7.40
C ALA A 85 -4.38 -3.88 8.17
N ARG A 86 -3.74 -2.96 8.91
CA ARG A 86 -2.60 -3.28 9.77
C ARG A 86 -3.00 -4.14 10.98
N ALA A 87 -4.17 -3.89 11.58
CA ALA A 87 -4.68 -4.73 12.66
C ALA A 87 -4.99 -6.16 12.18
N LEU A 88 -5.56 -6.31 10.98
CA LEU A 88 -5.80 -7.61 10.36
C LEU A 88 -4.50 -8.34 10.05
N ALA A 89 -3.48 -7.62 9.53
CA ALA A 89 -2.16 -8.18 9.31
C ALA A 89 -1.51 -8.65 10.62
N ALA A 90 -1.60 -7.85 11.69
CA ALA A 90 -1.12 -8.22 13.01
C ALA A 90 -1.83 -9.48 13.55
N ALA A 91 -3.14 -9.60 13.32
CA ALA A 91 -3.91 -10.78 13.71
C ALA A 91 -3.52 -12.04 12.92
N SER A 92 -3.05 -11.90 11.68
CA SER A 92 -2.51 -13.03 10.90
C SER A 92 -1.09 -13.39 11.29
N GLY A 93 -0.31 -12.44 11.80
CA GLY A 93 1.11 -12.62 12.07
C GLY A 93 1.94 -12.73 10.79
N GLN A 94 3.25 -12.91 10.98
CA GLN A 94 4.17 -13.21 9.90
C GLN A 94 4.09 -14.71 9.58
N PRO A 95 4.00 -15.11 8.30
CA PRO A 95 4.11 -16.52 7.93
C PRO A 95 5.46 -17.10 8.36
N GLU A 96 5.47 -18.37 8.76
CA GLU A 96 6.69 -19.06 9.17
C GLU A 96 7.74 -19.05 8.06
N GLY A 97 8.99 -18.74 8.42
CA GLY A 97 10.10 -18.66 7.46
C GLY A 97 10.06 -17.47 6.50
N TRP A 98 9.01 -16.63 6.54
CA TRP A 98 8.94 -15.46 5.68
C TRP A 98 9.94 -14.39 6.09
N THR A 99 10.57 -13.74 5.11
CA THR A 99 11.41 -12.56 5.31
C THR A 99 11.17 -11.57 4.18
N TRP A 100 11.34 -10.27 4.46
CA TRP A 100 11.13 -9.26 3.43
C TRP A 100 12.27 -9.27 2.42
N ARG A 101 11.95 -9.73 1.20
CA ARG A 101 12.84 -9.74 0.03
C ARG A 101 12.22 -8.99 -1.15
N LEU A 102 13.07 -8.52 -2.06
CA LEU A 102 12.65 -7.90 -3.31
C LEU A 102 12.80 -8.91 -4.44
N GLY A 103 11.89 -8.85 -5.41
CA GLY A 103 12.03 -9.59 -6.66
C GLY A 103 13.13 -8.96 -7.52
N THR A 104 13.75 -9.77 -8.37
CA THR A 104 14.75 -9.29 -9.34
C THR A 104 14.09 -8.75 -10.61
N TRP A 105 12.79 -9.01 -10.79
CA TRP A 105 12.01 -8.57 -11.95
C TRP A 105 12.02 -7.04 -12.15
N ARG A 106 12.38 -6.64 -13.38
CA ARG A 106 12.54 -5.27 -13.83
C ARG A 106 11.42 -4.89 -14.82
N PRO A 107 10.50 -3.97 -14.47
CA PRO A 107 9.39 -3.58 -15.34
C PRO A 107 9.81 -2.87 -16.64
N ASP A 108 11.05 -2.39 -16.71
CA ASP A 108 11.64 -1.69 -17.85
C ASP A 108 12.28 -2.61 -18.90
N ILE A 109 12.43 -3.90 -18.61
CA ILE A 109 12.73 -4.88 -19.64
C ILE A 109 11.47 -5.01 -20.50
N ARG A 110 11.52 -4.39 -21.69
CA ARG A 110 10.49 -4.53 -22.73
C ARG A 110 10.00 -5.97 -22.75
N ARG A 111 8.67 -6.16 -22.81
CA ARG A 111 8.06 -7.48 -23.05
C ARG A 111 8.94 -8.26 -24.01
N PRO A 112 9.38 -9.48 -23.66
CA PRO A 112 10.14 -10.31 -24.57
C PRO A 112 9.39 -10.32 -25.91
N ASP A 113 10.10 -10.04 -27.00
CA ASP A 113 9.53 -10.12 -28.32
C ASP A 113 8.85 -11.48 -28.46
N ILE A 114 7.54 -11.48 -28.71
CA ILE A 114 6.70 -12.69 -28.81
C ILE A 114 7.23 -13.61 -29.92
N ARG A 115 8.07 -13.09 -30.83
CA ARG A 115 8.74 -13.84 -31.90
C ARG A 115 10.01 -14.59 -31.44
N ARG A 116 10.45 -14.42 -30.19
CA ARG A 116 11.61 -15.13 -29.60
C ARG A 116 11.16 -15.98 -28.40
N PRO A 117 10.76 -17.26 -28.62
CA PRO A 117 10.30 -18.14 -27.55
C PRO A 117 11.37 -18.45 -26.49
N GLU A 118 12.64 -18.24 -26.81
CA GLU A 118 13.79 -18.43 -25.91
C GLU A 118 13.84 -17.40 -24.75
N ALA A 119 13.20 -16.24 -24.88
CA ALA A 119 13.20 -15.19 -23.86
C ALA A 119 12.02 -15.28 -22.86
N ALA A 120 11.11 -16.25 -23.03
CA ALA A 120 10.04 -16.57 -22.08
C ALA A 120 10.44 -17.68 -21.09
N ALA A 121 11.59 -18.32 -21.30
CA ALA A 121 12.14 -19.36 -20.42
C ALA A 121 12.93 -18.70 -19.28
N GLY A 122 12.24 -18.27 -18.21
CA GLY A 122 12.92 -17.75 -17.03
C GLY A 122 12.09 -16.90 -16.08
N GLU A 123 10.76 -16.83 -16.23
CA GLU A 123 9.94 -16.25 -15.17
C GLU A 123 9.96 -17.22 -13.98
N ASP A 124 10.90 -17.03 -13.07
CA ASP A 124 10.98 -17.79 -11.84
C ASP A 124 9.67 -17.59 -11.08
N VAL A 125 8.83 -18.62 -11.10
CA VAL A 125 7.52 -18.65 -10.43
C VAL A 125 7.68 -18.37 -8.93
N SER A 126 8.88 -18.59 -8.37
CA SER A 126 9.23 -18.31 -6.98
C SER A 126 9.25 -16.81 -6.65
N GLU A 127 9.45 -15.94 -7.66
CA GLU A 127 9.44 -14.48 -7.50
C GLU A 127 8.06 -13.85 -7.67
N LYS A 128 7.08 -14.62 -8.16
CA LYS A 128 5.73 -14.12 -8.39
C LYS A 128 5.09 -13.63 -7.09
N GLY A 129 4.75 -12.34 -7.07
CA GLY A 129 4.13 -11.68 -5.92
C GLY A 129 5.11 -10.89 -5.06
N LEU A 130 6.42 -10.99 -5.31
CA LEU A 130 7.42 -10.17 -4.64
C LEU A 130 7.29 -8.68 -4.97
N ALA A 131 7.71 -7.85 -4.03
CA ALA A 131 7.84 -6.42 -4.24
C ALA A 131 8.99 -6.13 -5.20
N PHE A 132 8.74 -5.36 -6.26
CA PHE A 132 9.78 -4.96 -7.22
C PHE A 132 10.73 -3.88 -6.68
N SER A 133 10.33 -3.18 -5.62
CA SER A 133 11.17 -2.17 -4.97
C SER A 133 10.77 -2.02 -3.51
N PHE A 134 11.69 -1.52 -2.68
CA PHE A 134 11.41 -1.18 -1.28
C PHE A 134 10.33 -0.09 -1.11
N ARG A 135 9.89 0.55 -2.20
CA ARG A 135 8.76 1.49 -2.16
C ARG A 135 7.42 0.79 -2.12
N MET A 136 7.37 -0.48 -2.51
CA MET A 136 6.16 -1.30 -2.40
C MET A 136 6.08 -1.91 -0.99
N PRO A 137 4.90 -1.89 -0.34
CA PRO A 137 4.74 -2.54 0.95
C PRO A 137 4.97 -4.05 0.82
N PRO A 138 5.60 -4.69 1.81
CA PRO A 138 5.67 -6.15 1.86
C PRO A 138 4.26 -6.75 1.96
N ALA A 139 4.01 -7.80 1.18
CA ALA A 139 2.71 -8.46 1.09
C ALA A 139 2.91 -9.99 0.95
N PRO A 140 3.27 -10.69 2.03
CA PRO A 140 3.66 -12.10 2.01
C PRO A 140 2.64 -12.98 1.30
N PHE A 141 1.35 -12.79 1.58
CA PHE A 141 0.27 -13.60 1.01
C PHE A 141 0.00 -13.36 -0.49
N ARG A 142 0.78 -12.50 -1.16
CA ARG A 142 0.83 -12.40 -2.63
C ARG A 142 1.89 -13.31 -3.24
N GLU A 143 2.91 -13.70 -2.47
CA GLU A 143 3.94 -14.65 -2.89
C GLU A 143 3.34 -16.06 -2.99
N VAL A 144 3.79 -16.81 -4.00
CA VAL A 144 3.28 -18.16 -4.27
C VAL A 144 3.48 -19.09 -3.07
N SER A 145 4.65 -19.04 -2.42
CA SER A 145 4.98 -19.92 -1.28
C SER A 145 4.12 -19.69 -0.04
N TYR A 146 3.49 -18.52 0.08
CA TYR A 146 2.72 -18.13 1.26
C TYR A 146 1.26 -17.82 0.94
N THR A 147 0.81 -18.02 -0.31
CA THR A 147 -0.56 -17.69 -0.69
C THR A 147 -1.56 -18.63 -0.01
N LEU A 148 -2.61 -18.06 0.57
CA LEU A 148 -3.71 -18.80 1.19
C LEU A 148 -4.86 -19.10 0.20
N GLY A 149 -4.68 -18.72 -1.07
CA GLY A 149 -5.69 -18.89 -2.11
C GLY A 149 -6.91 -17.98 -1.96
N LYS A 150 -7.94 -18.25 -2.77
CA LYS A 150 -9.19 -17.47 -2.75
C LYS A 150 -9.97 -17.72 -1.44
N GLY A 151 -10.71 -16.72 -0.99
CA GLY A 151 -11.34 -16.73 0.34
C GLY A 151 -10.50 -16.04 1.41
N HIS A 152 -9.21 -15.80 1.16
CA HIS A 152 -8.30 -15.07 2.03
C HIS A 152 -7.80 -13.79 1.37
N CYS A 153 -7.52 -12.77 2.18
CA CYS A 153 -7.00 -11.51 1.66
C CYS A 153 -5.51 -11.64 1.40
N CYS A 154 -5.06 -11.40 0.16
CA CYS A 154 -3.64 -11.48 -0.18
C CYS A 154 -2.80 -10.32 0.39
N ILE A 155 -3.41 -9.37 1.08
CA ILE A 155 -2.69 -8.36 1.86
C ILE A 155 -2.58 -8.78 3.31
N CYS A 156 -3.71 -8.96 4.01
CA CYS A 156 -3.66 -9.15 5.45
C CYS A 156 -3.69 -10.62 5.90
N GLY A 157 -3.87 -11.59 5.00
CA GLY A 157 -4.00 -13.02 5.31
C GLY A 157 -5.37 -13.44 5.83
N GLN A 158 -6.17 -12.51 6.37
CA GLN A 158 -7.45 -12.83 7.01
C GLN A 158 -8.54 -13.26 5.99
N PRO A 159 -9.52 -14.09 6.42
CA PRO A 159 -10.63 -14.50 5.58
C PRO A 159 -11.49 -13.33 5.07
N VAL A 160 -11.91 -13.39 3.81
CA VAL A 160 -12.72 -12.36 3.15
C VAL A 160 -14.17 -12.84 3.07
N TYR A 161 -15.10 -12.07 3.63
CA TYR A 161 -16.51 -12.40 3.64
C TYR A 161 -17.28 -11.65 2.54
N ARG A 162 -18.61 -11.80 2.56
CA ARG A 162 -19.52 -11.18 1.59
C ARG A 162 -19.21 -9.68 1.44
N PHE A 163 -19.27 -9.21 0.18
CA PHE A 163 -18.93 -7.84 -0.21
C PHE A 163 -17.49 -7.37 0.07
N GLY A 164 -16.57 -8.31 0.35
CA GLY A 164 -15.19 -7.95 0.71
C GLY A 164 -15.07 -7.45 2.15
N TRP A 165 -16.01 -7.83 3.02
CA TRP A 165 -15.97 -7.47 4.44
C TRP A 165 -14.99 -8.35 5.22
N HIS A 166 -14.45 -7.82 6.31
CA HIS A 166 -13.37 -8.43 7.08
C HIS A 166 -13.85 -9.34 8.23
N ARG A 167 -15.17 -9.46 8.42
CA ARG A 167 -15.81 -10.31 9.43
C ARG A 167 -17.04 -10.99 8.86
N ASP A 168 -17.41 -12.14 9.40
CA ASP A 168 -18.67 -12.79 9.05
C ASP A 168 -19.84 -12.12 9.75
N LEU A 169 -20.36 -11.05 9.14
CA LEU A 169 -21.56 -10.39 9.66
C LEU A 169 -22.85 -11.13 9.31
N TRP A 170 -22.79 -12.14 8.45
CA TRP A 170 -23.97 -12.80 7.88
C TRP A 170 -24.12 -14.24 8.36
N GLY A 171 -23.26 -14.70 9.28
CA GLY A 171 -23.33 -16.03 9.90
C GLY A 171 -23.25 -17.17 8.90
N GLN A 172 -22.59 -16.96 7.76
CA GLN A 172 -22.47 -17.99 6.72
C GLN A 172 -21.37 -19.01 7.04
N GLY A 173 -20.52 -18.72 8.02
CA GLY A 173 -19.40 -19.56 8.48
C GLY A 173 -18.30 -19.77 7.43
N THR A 174 -18.50 -19.30 6.19
CA THR A 174 -17.67 -19.61 5.05
C THR A 174 -17.17 -18.33 4.37
N PRO A 175 -15.85 -18.21 4.13
CA PRO A 175 -15.29 -17.10 3.38
C PRO A 175 -15.75 -17.12 1.91
N ASN A 176 -15.77 -15.95 1.29
CA ASN A 176 -16.08 -15.77 -0.12
C ASN A 176 -14.93 -16.30 -1.00
N ARG A 177 -15.08 -17.52 -1.51
CA ARG A 177 -14.13 -18.22 -2.38
C ARG A 177 -13.85 -17.53 -3.72
N ASN A 178 -14.54 -16.44 -4.05
CA ASN A 178 -14.27 -15.63 -5.25
C ASN A 178 -13.52 -14.33 -4.93
N ALA A 179 -13.29 -14.02 -3.66
CA ALA A 179 -12.60 -12.81 -3.25
C ALA A 179 -11.17 -13.12 -2.79
N ALA A 180 -10.23 -12.25 -3.16
CA ALA A 180 -8.84 -12.28 -2.69
C ALA A 180 -8.46 -11.01 -1.91
N TRP A 181 -9.43 -10.12 -1.66
CA TRP A 181 -9.21 -8.81 -1.07
C TRP A 181 -10.39 -8.37 -0.21
N HIS A 182 -10.09 -7.84 0.98
CA HIS A 182 -11.06 -6.97 1.65
C HIS A 182 -11.15 -5.63 0.95
N ALA A 183 -12.33 -5.03 0.95
CA ALA A 183 -12.51 -3.66 0.47
C ALA A 183 -11.68 -2.64 1.28
N ALA A 184 -11.52 -2.88 2.60
CA ALA A 184 -10.66 -2.08 3.47
C ALA A 184 -9.17 -2.20 3.07
N CYS A 185 -8.69 -3.42 2.84
CA CYS A 185 -7.30 -3.67 2.46
C CYS A 185 -6.97 -3.10 1.06
N VAL A 186 -7.92 -3.09 0.11
CA VAL A 186 -7.74 -2.39 -1.17
C VAL A 186 -7.55 -0.88 -0.95
N ALA A 187 -8.37 -0.28 -0.09
CA ALA A 187 -8.24 1.15 0.21
C ALA A 187 -6.90 1.45 0.90
N ALA A 188 -6.52 0.67 1.92
CA ALA A 188 -5.23 0.81 2.59
C ALA A 188 -4.05 0.65 1.63
N TRP A 189 -4.09 -0.36 0.75
CA TRP A 189 -3.05 -0.58 -0.26
C TRP A 189 -2.88 0.63 -1.18
N LYS A 190 -3.98 1.23 -1.64
CA LYS A 190 -3.92 2.46 -2.45
C LYS A 190 -3.26 3.62 -1.70
N LEU A 191 -3.57 3.78 -0.41
CA LEU A 191 -2.88 4.77 0.43
C LEU A 191 -1.38 4.48 0.52
N TRP A 192 -0.98 3.23 0.72
CA TRP A 192 0.42 2.85 0.89
C TRP A 192 1.23 3.01 -0.40
N THR A 193 0.66 2.72 -1.57
CA THR A 193 1.35 2.80 -2.85
C THR A 193 1.28 4.17 -3.51
N ALA A 194 0.26 4.98 -3.17
CA ALA A 194 0.02 6.30 -3.76
C ALA A 194 -0.48 7.30 -2.70
N PRO A 195 0.31 7.59 -1.64
CA PRO A 195 -0.15 8.42 -0.53
C PRO A 195 -0.47 9.87 -0.92
N SER A 196 0.16 10.38 -1.99
CA SER A 196 -0.09 11.72 -2.54
C SER A 196 -1.53 11.93 -3.00
N ASP A 197 -2.23 10.88 -3.45
CA ASP A 197 -3.65 10.94 -3.86
C ASP A 197 -4.58 11.25 -2.69
N HIS A 198 -4.10 11.06 -1.45
CA HIS A 198 -4.84 11.22 -0.21
C HIS A 198 -4.37 12.43 0.61
N VAL A 199 -3.70 13.40 -0.04
CA VAL A 199 -3.14 14.58 0.63
C VAL A 199 -4.21 15.38 1.40
N LYS A 200 -5.45 15.45 0.91
CA LYS A 200 -6.53 16.18 1.58
C LYS A 200 -6.87 15.56 2.94
N GLU A 201 -6.97 14.24 2.99
CA GLU A 201 -7.25 13.46 4.20
C GLU A 201 -6.09 13.58 5.20
N LEU A 202 -4.85 13.52 4.71
CA LEU A 202 -3.65 13.65 5.54
C LEU A 202 -3.48 15.08 6.10
N LYS A 203 -3.77 16.12 5.30
CA LYS A 203 -3.81 17.52 5.78
C LYS A 203 -4.82 17.70 6.91
N ARG A 204 -6.02 17.14 6.78
CA ARG A 204 -7.04 17.17 7.84
C ARG A 204 -6.58 16.46 9.11
N ARG A 205 -5.96 15.28 8.98
CA ARG A 205 -5.40 14.53 10.12
C ARG A 205 -4.37 15.33 10.91
N GLN A 206 -3.57 16.16 10.24
CA GLN A 206 -2.55 17.01 10.87
C GLN A 206 -3.07 18.39 11.30
N GLY A 207 -4.39 18.61 11.35
CA GLY A 207 -4.94 19.92 11.70
C GLY A 207 -4.48 21.04 10.75
N HIS A 208 -4.17 20.69 9.50
CA HIS A 208 -3.61 21.61 8.51
C HIS A 208 -2.30 22.29 8.94
N ARG A 209 -1.48 21.61 9.77
CA ARG A 209 -0.15 22.05 10.19
C ARG A 209 0.94 21.14 9.65
N CYS A 210 2.07 21.74 9.28
CA CYS A 210 3.28 21.08 8.84
C CYS A 210 3.80 20.22 9.98
N ALA A 211 4.02 18.93 9.71
CA ALA A 211 4.44 17.98 10.74
C ALA A 211 5.81 18.32 11.34
N GLN A 212 6.70 18.96 10.58
CA GLN A 212 8.05 19.28 11.01
C GLN A 212 8.21 20.70 11.55
N SER A 213 7.56 21.70 10.94
CA SER A 213 7.73 23.10 11.35
C SER A 213 6.59 23.66 12.19
N GLY A 214 5.48 22.94 12.36
CA GLY A 214 4.28 23.43 13.07
C GLY A 214 3.52 24.55 12.34
N LYS A 215 4.09 25.14 11.27
CA LYS A 215 3.46 26.20 10.47
C LYS A 215 2.24 25.69 9.69
N ARG A 216 1.38 26.59 9.21
CA ARG A 216 0.25 26.22 8.35
C ARG A 216 0.72 25.53 7.07
N LEU A 217 -0.02 24.50 6.65
CA LEU A 217 0.25 23.81 5.39
C LEU A 217 -0.17 24.67 4.20
N LEU A 218 0.75 24.81 3.24
CA LEU A 218 0.51 25.51 1.98
C LEU A 218 -0.24 24.61 0.98
N ARG A 219 -0.70 25.22 -0.12
CA ARG A 219 -1.28 24.46 -1.25
C ARG A 219 -0.26 23.46 -1.81
N THR A 220 0.99 23.88 -1.91
CA THR A 220 2.16 23.12 -2.40
C THR A 220 2.76 22.16 -1.39
N ALA A 221 2.13 21.94 -0.24
CA ALA A 221 2.61 20.94 0.72
C ALA A 221 2.51 19.52 0.14
N GLU A 222 3.52 18.72 0.42
CA GLU A 222 3.75 17.39 -0.16
C GLU A 222 3.65 16.31 0.92
N VAL A 223 3.32 15.09 0.48
CA VAL A 223 3.26 13.92 1.36
C VAL A 223 4.63 13.26 1.39
N ASP A 224 5.08 12.91 2.59
CA ASP A 224 6.41 12.39 2.86
C ASP A 224 6.37 11.30 3.94
N HIS A 225 7.38 10.45 3.99
CA HIS A 225 7.57 9.42 5.01
C HIS A 225 8.51 9.94 6.10
N ARG A 226 8.10 9.99 7.37
CA ARG A 226 8.92 10.46 8.50
C ARG A 226 10.29 9.77 8.52
N VAL A 227 10.29 8.45 8.46
CA VAL A 227 11.46 7.61 8.23
C VAL A 227 11.49 7.18 6.75
N PRO A 228 12.57 7.48 6.00
CA PRO A 228 12.63 7.18 4.58
C PRO A 228 12.66 5.67 4.31
N LEU A 229 11.90 5.19 3.32
CA LEU A 229 11.74 3.75 3.05
C LEU A 229 13.06 3.04 2.68
N TYR A 230 14.04 3.74 2.11
CA TYR A 230 15.35 3.13 1.82
C TYR A 230 16.10 2.77 3.11
N ARG A 231 15.89 3.53 4.19
CA ARG A 231 16.49 3.25 5.49
C ARG A 231 15.82 2.04 6.13
N ILE A 232 14.49 1.96 6.05
CA ILE A 232 13.71 0.80 6.52
C ILE A 232 14.16 -0.49 5.82
N TRP A 233 14.38 -0.43 4.51
CA TRP A 233 14.92 -1.57 3.76
C TRP A 233 16.30 -2.00 4.25
N ARG A 234 17.19 -1.05 4.57
CA ARG A 234 18.53 -1.34 5.04
C ARG A 234 18.56 -1.88 6.47
N GLU A 235 17.81 -1.26 7.37
CA GLU A 235 17.99 -1.40 8.82
C GLU A 235 16.91 -2.26 9.47
N GLU A 236 15.69 -2.23 8.95
CA GLU A 236 14.51 -2.75 9.65
C GLU A 236 13.89 -3.95 8.95
N ARG A 237 14.46 -4.44 7.84
CA ARG A 237 13.86 -5.51 7.01
C ARG A 237 13.62 -6.83 7.72
N ALA A 238 14.31 -7.07 8.83
CA ALA A 238 14.16 -8.27 9.65
C ALA A 238 12.99 -8.18 10.64
N ARG A 239 12.33 -7.02 10.77
CA ARG A 239 11.15 -6.88 11.63
C ARG A 239 9.99 -7.76 11.18
N PRO A 240 9.12 -8.16 12.13
CA PRO A 240 7.87 -8.80 11.79
C PRO A 240 7.09 -8.03 10.72
N TRP A 241 6.59 -8.73 9.71
CA TRP A 241 5.83 -8.12 8.61
C TRP A 241 4.71 -7.15 9.05
N PRO A 242 3.88 -7.45 10.07
CA PRO A 242 2.86 -6.53 10.52
C PRO A 242 3.40 -5.18 11.04
N GLU A 243 4.60 -5.19 11.64
CA GLU A 243 5.28 -3.97 12.07
C GLU A 243 5.79 -3.17 10.87
N LEU A 244 6.37 -3.86 9.87
CA LEU A 244 6.86 -3.23 8.65
C LEU A 244 5.79 -2.39 7.96
N LEU A 245 4.54 -2.87 7.90
CA LEU A 245 3.43 -2.13 7.29
C LEU A 245 3.21 -0.72 7.89
N GLY A 246 3.63 -0.49 9.14
CA GLY A 246 3.60 0.83 9.77
C GLY A 246 4.40 1.90 9.01
N TYR A 247 5.45 1.49 8.27
CA TYR A 247 6.32 2.40 7.53
C TYR A 247 5.73 2.92 6.21
N TRP A 248 4.74 2.25 5.62
CA TRP A 248 3.98 2.78 4.48
C TRP A 248 2.66 3.41 4.90
N GLY A 249 2.19 3.04 6.09
CA GLY A 249 0.93 3.49 6.63
C GLY A 249 0.99 4.84 7.35
N LEU A 250 -0.13 5.17 7.96
CA LEU A 250 -0.29 6.41 8.72
C LEU A 250 0.75 6.70 9.80
N PRO A 251 1.33 5.73 10.52
CA PRO A 251 2.36 6.03 11.53
C PRO A 251 3.57 6.77 10.95
N ASN A 252 3.94 6.46 9.71
CA ASN A 252 5.10 7.02 9.03
C ASN A 252 4.74 8.11 8.00
N LEU A 253 3.50 8.20 7.54
CA LEU A 253 3.09 9.26 6.61
C LEU A 253 2.90 10.62 7.30
N GLN A 254 3.45 11.67 6.69
CA GLN A 254 3.31 13.06 7.07
C GLN A 254 3.08 13.98 5.87
N VAL A 255 2.56 15.18 6.12
CA VAL A 255 2.47 16.28 5.15
C VAL A 255 3.37 17.42 5.61
N VAL A 256 4.23 17.89 4.71
CA VAL A 256 5.24 18.91 4.98
C VAL A 256 5.21 19.99 3.88
N ASN A 257 5.58 21.22 4.23
CA ASN A 257 5.70 22.29 3.23
C ASN A 257 6.90 22.02 2.31
N ARG A 258 6.78 22.37 1.03
CA ARG A 258 7.77 22.02 -0.02
C ARG A 258 9.21 22.42 0.32
N ALA A 259 9.45 23.60 0.90
CA ALA A 259 10.80 24.02 1.29
C ALA A 259 11.43 23.05 2.30
N ILE A 260 10.68 22.71 3.34
CA ILE A 260 11.10 21.75 4.38
C ILE A 260 11.32 20.35 3.79
N HIS A 261 10.46 19.94 2.85
CA HIS A 261 10.64 18.67 2.15
C HIS A 261 11.91 18.66 1.29
N ALA A 262 12.24 19.77 0.62
CA ALA A 262 13.46 19.90 -0.17
C ALA A 262 14.72 19.77 0.69
N ASP A 263 14.75 20.44 1.85
CA ASP A 263 15.87 20.36 2.80
C ASP A 263 16.08 18.91 3.28
N LYS A 264 14.98 18.23 3.63
CA LYS A 264 15.02 16.81 4.01
C LYS A 264 15.52 15.92 2.86
N CYS A 265 14.99 16.10 1.66
CA CYS A 265 15.43 15.35 0.48
C CYS A 265 16.93 15.51 0.20
N ALA A 266 17.47 16.73 0.38
CA ALA A 266 18.90 17.00 0.25
C ALA A 266 19.72 16.27 1.32
N ALA A 267 19.29 16.31 2.58
CA ALA A 267 19.94 15.58 3.67
C ALA A 267 19.95 14.06 3.43
N GLU A 268 18.84 13.48 2.99
CA GLU A 268 18.75 12.06 2.65
C GLU A 268 19.64 11.68 1.46
N ALA A 269 19.73 12.54 0.45
CA ALA A 269 20.62 12.31 -0.68
C ALA A 269 22.09 12.29 -0.23
N GLY A 270 22.46 13.20 0.69
CA GLY A 270 23.77 13.22 1.34
C GLY A 270 24.08 11.94 2.13
N GLU A 271 23.12 11.44 2.91
CA GLU A 271 23.25 10.16 3.63
C GLU A 271 23.48 9.00 2.66
N ARG A 272 22.64 8.88 1.62
CA ARG A 272 22.79 7.83 0.60
C ARG A 272 24.16 7.89 -0.09
N ALA A 273 24.66 9.08 -0.37
CA ALA A 273 25.99 9.26 -0.96
C ALA A 273 27.12 8.86 0.00
N SER A 274 27.02 9.23 1.28
CA SER A 274 28.00 8.84 2.30
C SER A 274 28.09 7.33 2.47
N VAL A 275 26.94 6.65 2.51
CA VAL A 275 26.86 5.19 2.66
C VAL A 275 27.50 4.48 1.47
N ARG A 276 27.23 4.93 0.23
CA ARG A 276 27.88 4.36 -0.97
C ARG A 276 29.39 4.55 -0.94
N ARG A 277 29.89 5.72 -0.51
CA ARG A 277 31.35 5.94 -0.37
C ARG A 277 31.98 5.03 0.68
N LYS A 278 31.29 4.79 1.80
CA LYS A 278 31.78 3.87 2.84
C LYS A 278 31.79 2.42 2.35
N ALA A 279 30.76 1.99 1.63
CA ALA A 279 30.71 0.65 1.04
C ALA A 279 31.81 0.44 -0.01
N GLY A 280 32.02 1.40 -0.91
CA GLY A 280 33.10 1.32 -1.91
C GLY A 280 34.51 1.30 -1.29
N ARG A 281 34.74 2.05 -0.21
CA ARG A 281 36.01 1.98 0.54
C ARG A 281 36.22 0.63 1.23
N ALA A 282 35.16 0.04 1.78
CA ALA A 282 35.26 -1.28 2.41
C ALA A 282 35.58 -2.39 1.39
N GLU A 283 35.11 -2.27 0.13
CA GLU A 283 35.49 -3.19 -0.96
C GLU A 283 36.92 -2.95 -1.47
N GLU A 284 37.43 -1.71 -1.43
CA GLU A 284 38.83 -1.38 -1.77
C GLU A 284 39.83 -1.85 -0.71
N ASP A 285 39.47 -1.78 0.58
CA ASP A 285 40.32 -2.25 1.69
C ASP A 285 40.38 -3.80 1.80
N ASP A 286 39.42 -4.53 1.21
CA ASP A 286 39.39 -6.00 1.15
C ASP A 286 40.17 -6.55 -0.07
N PHE A 287 40.54 -5.68 -1.01
CA PHE A 287 41.51 -5.98 -2.05
C PHE A 287 42.92 -5.82 -1.48
N CYS A 288 43.37 -6.80 -0.69
CA CYS A 288 44.79 -6.97 -0.45
C CYS A 288 45.38 -7.57 -1.73
N PRO A 289 46.17 -6.84 -2.55
CA PRO A 289 46.92 -7.49 -3.60
C PRO A 289 47.91 -8.40 -2.88
N SER A 290 47.65 -9.71 -2.89
CA SER A 290 48.66 -10.71 -2.55
C SER A 290 49.92 -10.29 -3.29
N SER A 291 50.97 -9.95 -2.52
CA SER A 291 52.25 -9.48 -3.02
C SER A 291 52.62 -10.27 -4.27
N PRO A 292 53.00 -9.62 -5.38
CA PRO A 292 53.57 -10.36 -6.48
C PRO A 292 54.77 -11.11 -5.93
N ASP A 293 54.77 -12.43 -6.07
CA ASP A 293 55.91 -13.28 -5.79
C ASP A 293 57.11 -12.66 -6.50
N ILE A 294 58.00 -12.05 -5.70
CA ILE A 294 59.31 -11.64 -6.17
C ILE A 294 60.03 -12.96 -6.44
N VAL A 295 60.00 -13.38 -7.70
CA VAL A 295 60.86 -14.43 -8.21
C VAL A 295 62.29 -13.98 -7.97
N GLN A 296 62.88 -14.46 -6.87
CA GLN A 296 64.32 -14.33 -6.65
C GLN A 296 65.01 -15.05 -7.80
N ALA A 297 65.70 -14.29 -8.64
CA ALA A 297 66.62 -14.84 -9.61
C ALA A 297 67.68 -15.69 -8.87
N PRO A 298 68.05 -16.88 -9.37
CA PRO A 298 69.07 -17.69 -8.73
C PRO A 298 70.43 -17.00 -8.80
N ASP A 299 71.11 -17.00 -7.65
CA ASP A 299 72.46 -16.48 -7.45
C ASP A 299 73.48 -17.26 -8.31
N PRO A 300 74.26 -16.61 -9.21
CA PRO A 300 75.16 -17.31 -10.12
C PRO A 300 76.46 -17.85 -9.48
N LEU A 301 76.64 -17.80 -8.16
CA LEU A 301 77.91 -18.16 -7.52
C LEU A 301 77.94 -19.45 -6.70
N SER A 302 76.90 -20.29 -6.73
CA SER A 302 76.97 -21.66 -6.17
C SER A 302 77.46 -22.67 -7.22
N ARG A 303 78.72 -22.52 -7.64
CA ARG A 303 79.51 -23.55 -8.32
C ARG A 303 80.93 -23.47 -7.79
N MET A 304 81.19 -24.09 -6.66
CA MET A 304 82.48 -24.71 -6.27
C MET A 304 82.29 -25.29 -4.89
N GLU A 305 81.96 -26.58 -4.81
CA GLU A 305 82.36 -27.53 -3.76
C GLU A 305 81.50 -28.79 -3.93
N GLU A 306 82.06 -29.81 -4.58
CA GLU A 306 82.17 -31.18 -4.04
C GLU A 306 82.74 -32.12 -5.10
N ARG A 307 83.54 -33.06 -4.60
CA ARG A 307 84.35 -34.06 -5.32
C ARG A 307 83.53 -35.28 -5.68
#